data_AF-A0A7X5RM14-F1
#
_entry.id   AF-A0A7X5RM14-F1
#
_cell.length_a   1.000
_cell.length_b   1.000
_cell.length_c   1.000
_cell.angle_alpha   90.00
_cell.angle_beta   90.00
_cell.angle_gamma   90.00
#
_symmetry.space_group_name_H-M   'P 1'
#
loop_
_entity.id
_entity.type
_entity.pdbx_description
1 polymer ?
#
loop_
_entity_poly.entity_id
_entity_poly.type
_entity_poly.pdbx_seq_one_letter_code
_entity_poly.pdbx_strand_id
1 'polypeptide(L)' 'MPLEGTIGSGDSGGAVIITRNNTPVLIGMASWREFDGEVEEFSFGHYGETAVLTRISYFNDWITMHVENANVIVE' A
#
# COMPACT_ATOMS: atom_id res chain seq x y z
N MET A 1 11.55 6.53 14.94
CA MET A 1 11.94 5.27 15.60
C MET A 1 12.99 4.60 14.73
N PRO A 2 14.21 4.35 15.20
CA PRO A 2 15.32 3.92 14.36
C PRO A 2 15.24 2.45 13.89
N LEU A 3 14.12 1.76 14.11
CA LEU A 3 13.94 0.33 13.88
C LEU A 3 12.74 -0.01 12.98
N GLU A 4 12.00 0.98 12.48
CA GLU A 4 10.86 0.71 11.60
C GLU A 4 11.34 0.64 10.14
N GLY A 5 11.30 -0.55 9.57
CA GLY A 5 11.46 -0.72 8.13
C GLY A 5 10.27 -0.10 7.37
N THR A 6 10.48 0.14 6.09
CA THR A 6 9.39 0.45 5.15
C THR A 6 8.73 -0.84 4.64
N ILE A 7 7.91 -0.76 3.59
CA ILE A 7 7.33 -1.96 2.94
C ILE A 7 8.44 -2.94 2.53
N GLY A 8 8.14 -4.20 2.22
CA GLY A 8 9.07 -5.28 1.89
C GLY A 8 8.82 -5.86 0.50
N SER A 9 9.65 -6.83 0.08
CA SER A 9 9.21 -7.75 -0.98
C SER A 9 8.09 -8.63 -0.42
N GLY A 10 7.01 -8.80 -1.18
CA GLY A 10 5.81 -9.52 -0.72
C GLY A 10 4.72 -8.64 -0.10
N ASP A 11 5.03 -7.42 0.31
CA ASP A 11 4.03 -6.47 0.83
C ASP A 11 3.24 -5.77 -0.29
N SER A 12 3.67 -5.90 -1.55
CA SER A 12 2.98 -5.32 -2.71
C SER A 12 1.51 -5.72 -2.74
N GLY A 13 0.62 -4.76 -2.95
CA GLY A 13 -0.83 -4.95 -2.88
C GLY A 13 -1.41 -4.83 -1.47
N GLY A 14 -0.57 -4.76 -0.43
CA GLY A 14 -0.99 -4.57 0.95
C GLY A 14 -1.70 -3.23 1.20
N ALA A 15 -2.64 -3.24 2.15
CA ALA A 15 -3.42 -2.08 2.53
C ALA A 15 -2.59 -1.06 3.33
N VAL A 16 -2.64 0.21 2.92
CA VAL A 16 -2.15 1.33 3.73
C VAL A 16 -3.32 2.02 4.40
N ILE A 17 -3.32 2.01 5.73
CA ILE A 17 -4.45 2.39 6.55
C ILE A 17 -4.04 3.54 7.48
N ILE A 18 -4.95 4.49 7.68
CA ILE A 18 -4.91 5.41 8.83
C ILE A 18 -6.12 5.17 9.72
N THR A 19 -6.00 5.45 11.00
CA THR A 19 -7.14 5.43 11.92
C THR A 19 -7.75 6.82 11.99
N ARG A 20 -9.03 6.96 11.64
CA ARG A 20 -9.82 8.18 11.85
C ARG A 20 -11.02 7.84 12.73
N ASN A 21 -11.20 8.57 13.84
CA ASN A 21 -12.31 8.34 14.78
C ASN A 21 -12.44 6.85 15.16
N ASN A 22 -11.32 6.23 15.56
CA ASN A 22 -11.26 4.82 15.92
C ASN A 22 -11.65 3.82 14.82
N THR A 23 -11.74 4.27 13.56
CA THR A 23 -12.09 3.47 12.39
C THR A 23 -10.89 3.38 11.43
N PRO A 24 -10.49 2.20 10.95
CA PRO A 24 -9.47 2.06 9.92
C PRO A 24 -10.01 2.55 8.57
N VAL A 25 -9.24 3.41 7.91
CA VAL A 25 -9.55 3.96 6.58
C VAL A 25 -8.44 3.57 5.62
N LEU A 26 -8.80 2.84 4.55
CA LEU A 26 -7.90 2.51 3.45
C LEU A 26 -7.58 3.77 2.64
N ILE A 27 -6.33 4.21 2.67
CA ILE A 27 -5.88 5.42 1.95
C ILE A 27 -4.95 5.13 0.78
N GLY A 28 -4.30 3.96 0.81
CA GLY A 28 -3.31 3.59 -0.17
C GLY A 28 -3.16 2.09 -0.31
N MET A 29 -2.43 1.68 -1.34
CA MET A 29 -1.98 0.31 -1.54
C MET A 29 -0.47 0.32 -1.80
N ALA A 30 0.26 -0.55 -1.10
CA ALA A 30 1.70 -0.70 -1.27
C ALA A 30 2.03 -1.05 -2.73
N SER A 31 2.93 -0.27 -3.34
CA SER A 31 3.27 -0.43 -4.76
C SER A 31 4.75 -0.71 -4.93
N TRP A 32 5.60 0.28 -4.69
CA TRP A 32 7.06 0.17 -4.85
C TRP A 32 7.77 1.16 -3.93
N ARG A 33 9.09 1.25 -4.02
CA ARG A 33 9.91 2.19 -3.23
C ARG A 33 10.93 2.87 -4.10
N GLU A 34 11.15 4.13 -3.80
CA GLU A 34 12.25 4.87 -4.36
C GLU A 34 13.57 4.38 -3.75
N PHE A 35 14.56 4.17 -4.60
CA PHE A 35 15.90 3.78 -4.24
C PHE A 35 16.89 4.61 -5.06
N ASP A 36 17.93 5.10 -4.39
CA ASP A 36 19.02 5.85 -5.01
C ASP A 36 20.33 5.10 -4.71
N GLY A 37 21.07 4.75 -5.77
CA GLY A 37 22.25 3.89 -5.69
C GLY A 37 22.32 2.85 -6.82
N GLU A 38 23.32 1.98 -6.75
CA GLU A 38 23.51 0.89 -7.71
C GLU A 38 22.51 -0.25 -7.47
N VAL A 39 21.97 -0.83 -8.54
CA VAL A 39 20.92 -1.85 -8.45
C VAL A 39 21.41 -3.10 -7.70
N GLU A 40 22.71 -3.40 -7.75
CA GLU A 40 23.33 -4.52 -7.04
C GLU A 40 23.29 -4.35 -5.51
N GLU A 41 23.17 -3.11 -5.02
CA GLU A 41 23.07 -2.78 -3.59
C GLU A 41 21.61 -2.76 -3.11
N PHE A 42 20.66 -2.83 -4.04
CA PHE A 42 19.25 -2.77 -3.72
C PHE A 42 18.83 -3.92 -2.81
N SER A 43 18.23 -3.56 -1.68
CA SER A 43 17.67 -4.50 -0.72
C SER A 43 16.44 -3.90 -0.05
N PHE A 44 15.60 -4.73 0.57
CA PHE A 44 14.25 -4.31 0.96
C PHE A 44 14.10 -3.98 2.45
N GLY A 45 13.17 -3.08 2.77
CA GLY A 45 12.70 -2.84 4.13
C GLY A 45 13.61 -1.95 4.96
N HIS A 46 14.44 -1.11 4.31
CA HIS A 46 15.37 -0.24 5.03
C HIS A 46 14.67 0.97 5.64
N TYR A 47 15.24 1.45 6.74
CA TYR A 47 14.83 2.71 7.32
C TYR A 47 15.21 3.88 6.41
N GLY A 48 14.32 4.87 6.30
CA GLY A 48 14.57 6.10 5.53
C GLY A 48 14.27 6.01 4.04
N GLU A 49 13.92 4.83 3.53
CA GLU A 49 13.42 4.67 2.15
C GLU A 49 12.03 5.30 1.98
N THR A 50 11.80 5.92 0.82
CA THR A 50 10.50 6.47 0.45
C THR A 50 9.61 5.39 -0.15
N ALA A 51 8.53 5.02 0.55
CA ALA A 51 7.49 4.17 -0.01
C ALA A 51 6.62 4.95 -1.00
N VAL A 52 6.36 4.36 -2.17
CA VAL A 52 5.43 4.87 -3.16
C VAL A 52 4.16 4.03 -3.14
N LEU A 53 3.04 4.71 -2.90
CA LEU A 53 1.75 4.10 -2.65
C LEU A 53 0.75 4.49 -3.74
N THR A 54 -0.06 3.53 -4.18
CA THR A 54 -1.20 3.83 -5.04
C THR A 54 -2.26 4.56 -4.22
N ARG A 55 -2.65 5.77 -4.63
CA ARG A 55 -3.70 6.55 -3.95
C ARG A 55 -5.07 5.96 -4.24
N ILE A 56 -5.66 5.28 -3.26
CA ILE A 56 -6.95 4.57 -3.44
C ILE A 56 -8.08 5.51 -3.81
N SER A 57 -8.13 6.71 -3.24
CA SER A 57 -9.20 7.68 -3.52
C SER A 57 -9.30 8.09 -4.99
N TYR A 58 -8.22 7.95 -5.77
CA TYR A 58 -8.23 8.23 -7.20
C TYR A 58 -9.07 7.21 -7.99
N PHE A 59 -9.18 5.97 -7.48
CA PHE A 59 -9.88 4.87 -8.12
C PHE A 59 -11.27 4.60 -7.52
N ASN A 60 -11.79 5.49 -6.68
CA ASN A 60 -13.07 5.27 -5.99
C ASN A 60 -14.21 4.89 -6.94
N ASP A 61 -14.39 5.64 -8.04
CA ASP A 61 -15.48 5.35 -8.99
C ASP A 61 -15.34 3.97 -9.63
N TRP A 62 -14.10 3.59 -9.99
CA TRP A 62 -13.81 2.28 -10.55
C TRP A 62 -14.06 1.17 -9.52
N ILE A 63 -13.62 1.36 -8.27
CA ILE A 63 -13.83 0.39 -7.19
C ILE A 63 -15.33 0.22 -6.94
N THR A 64 -16.07 1.31 -6.75
CA THR A 64 -17.52 1.29 -6.51
C THR A 64 -18.25 0.58 -7.63
N MET A 65 -17.93 0.90 -8.89
CA MET A 65 -18.52 0.24 -10.06
C MET A 65 -18.33 -1.29 -10.05
N HIS A 66 -17.19 -1.80 -9.56
CA HIS A 66 -16.93 -3.24 -9.55
C HIS A 66 -17.44 -3.93 -8.28
N VAL A 67 -17.45 -3.24 -7.14
CA VAL A 67 -17.92 -3.79 -5.87
C VAL A 67 -19.45 -3.82 -5.79
N GLU A 68 -20.15 -2.80 -6.30
CA GLU A 68 -21.62 -2.77 -6.30
C GLU A 68 -22.23 -3.81 -7.25
N ASN A 69 -21.50 -4.18 -8.31
CA ASN A 69 -21.88 -5.23 -9.25
C ASN A 69 -21.32 -6.61 -8.88
N ALA A 70 -20.54 -6.72 -7.80
CA ALA A 70 -20.00 -7.99 -7.35
C ALA A 70 -21.07 -8.78 -6.60
N ASN A 71 -21.50 -9.92 -7.16
CA ASN A 71 -22.21 -10.93 -6.39
C ASN A 71 -21.23 -11.57 -5.41
N VAL A 72 -21.42 -11.34 -4.12
CA VAL A 72 -20.67 -12.07 -3.09
C VAL A 72 -21.17 -13.51 -3.09
N ILE A 73 -20.39 -14.41 -3.70
CA ILE A 73 -20.61 -15.84 -3.56
C ILE A 73 -20.07 -16.21 -2.18
N VAL A 74 -21.00 -16.44 -1.24
CA VAL A 74 -20.66 -17.05 0.05
C VAL A 74 -20.69 -18.56 -0.17
N GLU A 75 -19.53 -19.21 -0.05
CA GLU A 75 -19.43 -20.68 0.05
C GLU A 75 -19.82 -21.16 1.44
#